data_AF-A0A7X9JBE4-F1
#
_entry.id   AF-A0A7X9JBE4-F1
#
_cell.length_a   1.000
_cell.length_b   1.000
_cell.length_c   1.000
_cell.angle_alpha   90.00
_cell.angle_beta   90.00
_cell.angle_gamma   90.00
#
_symmetry.space_group_name_H-M   'P 1'
#
loop_
_entity.id
_entity.type
_entity.pdbx_description
1 polymer ?
#
loop_
_entity_poly.entity_id
_entity_poly.type
_entity_poly.pdbx_seq_one_letter_code
_entity_poly.pdbx_strand_id
1 'polypeptide(L)'
;MFNIFKKKDKDKKTDNPLDPQNMSFMQRMAMKKLEKMSPEERGKLIKKVMTPKNIQKNKAEILKTLEAMQKSGQMNSHQVFEAKKRLGLL
;
A
#
# COMPACT_ATOMS: atom_id res chain seq x y z
N MET A 1 -18.69 -42.57 -13.89
CA MET A 1 -19.13 -41.35 -13.21
C MET A 1 -17.93 -40.45 -12.99
N PHE A 2 -17.86 -39.31 -13.68
CA PHE A 2 -16.79 -38.33 -13.50
C PHE A 2 -17.01 -37.57 -12.18
N ASN A 3 -16.04 -37.60 -11.27
CA ASN A 3 -16.07 -36.88 -9.99
C ASN A 3 -15.91 -35.37 -10.23
N ILE A 4 -17.02 -34.62 -10.15
CA ILE A 4 -17.10 -33.16 -10.29
C ILE A 4 -16.81 -32.42 -8.96
N PHE A 5 -16.46 -33.13 -7.89
CA PHE A 5 -16.27 -32.57 -6.54
C PHE A 5 -14.82 -32.30 -6.12
N LYS A 6 -13.90 -32.05 -7.06
CA LYS A 6 -12.52 -31.63 -6.77
C LYS A 6 -12.20 -30.20 -7.22
N LYS A 7 -13.18 -29.29 -7.12
CA LYS A 7 -13.00 -27.87 -7.45
C LYS A 7 -13.41 -26.98 -6.29
N LYS A 8 -12.61 -27.00 -5.22
CA LYS A 8 -12.67 -25.97 -4.17
C LYS A 8 -11.40 -25.90 -3.32
N ASP A 9 -10.24 -26.05 -3.95
CA ASP A 9 -9.06 -25.35 -3.44
C ASP A 9 -9.29 -23.88 -3.75
N LYS A 10 -10.02 -23.21 -2.84
CA LYS A 10 -10.15 -21.77 -2.83
C LYS A 10 -8.73 -21.22 -2.83
N ASP A 11 -8.34 -20.68 -3.98
CA ASP A 11 -7.26 -19.73 -4.10
C ASP A 11 -7.33 -18.82 -2.88
N LYS A 12 -6.33 -18.92 -2.00
CA LYS A 12 -5.97 -17.83 -1.11
C LYS A 12 -5.61 -16.68 -2.03
N LYS A 13 -6.62 -15.94 -2.50
CA LYS A 13 -6.44 -14.59 -3.00
C LYS A 13 -5.79 -13.87 -1.85
N THR A 14 -4.48 -13.72 -1.97
CA THR A 14 -3.71 -12.79 -1.20
C THR A 14 -4.48 -11.48 -1.27
N ASP A 15 -5.12 -11.07 -0.18
CA ASP A 15 -5.66 -9.71 0.03
C ASP A 15 -4.49 -8.71 0.12
N ASN A 16 -3.48 -8.89 -0.74
CA ASN A 16 -2.37 -7.99 -0.88
C ASN A 16 -2.81 -6.96 -1.92
N PRO A 17 -3.15 -5.72 -1.50
CA PRO A 17 -3.53 -4.66 -2.42
C PRO A 17 -2.38 -4.24 -3.36
N LEU A 18 -1.17 -4.77 -3.14
CA LEU A 18 -0.01 -4.57 -3.98
C LEU A 18 0.17 -5.68 -5.03
N ASP A 19 -0.67 -6.72 -5.04
CA ASP A 19 -0.62 -7.74 -6.09
C ASP A 19 -1.08 -7.14 -7.43
N PRO A 20 -0.27 -7.22 -8.50
CA PRO A 20 -0.67 -6.76 -9.83
C PRO A 20 -2.02 -7.34 -10.27
N GLN A 21 -2.36 -8.56 -9.86
CA GLN A 21 -3.62 -9.22 -10.21
C GLN A 21 -4.84 -8.55 -9.59
N ASN A 22 -4.67 -7.94 -8.41
CA ASN A 22 -5.75 -7.26 -7.67
C ASN A 22 -5.93 -5.78 -8.08
N MET A 23 -5.07 -5.25 -8.95
CA MET A 23 -5.14 -3.84 -9.39
C MET A 23 -6.05 -3.66 -10.61
N SER A 24 -6.89 -2.61 -10.56
CA SER A 24 -7.66 -2.11 -11.71
C SER A 24 -6.74 -1.69 -12.85
N PHE A 25 -7.20 -1.78 -14.10
CA PHE A 25 -6.43 -1.36 -15.29
C PHE A 25 -5.85 0.05 -15.13
N MET A 26 -6.61 0.98 -14.55
CA MET A 26 -6.16 2.35 -14.30
C MET A 26 -5.02 2.41 -13.26
N GLN A 27 -5.11 1.62 -12.20
CA GLN A 27 -4.05 1.51 -11.19
C GLN A 27 -2.77 0.92 -11.78
N ARG A 28 -2.90 -0.13 -12.61
CA ARG A 28 -1.76 -0.73 -13.32
C ARG A 28 -1.07 0.27 -14.25
N MET A 29 -1.85 1.09 -14.97
CA MET A 29 -1.30 2.14 -15.82
C MET A 29 -0.61 3.24 -15.03
N ALA A 30 -1.17 3.65 -13.88
CA ALA A 30 -0.52 4.61 -12.98
C ALA A 30 0.80 4.08 -12.42
N MET A 31 0.84 2.82 -11.99
CA MET A 31 2.07 2.16 -11.50
C MET A 31 3.12 2.07 -12.60
N LYS A 32 2.75 1.63 -13.80
CA LYS A 32 3.67 1.61 -14.97
C LYS A 32 4.20 2.99 -15.29
N LYS A 33 3.40 4.05 -15.15
CA LYS A 33 3.85 5.42 -15.38
C LYS A 33 4.82 5.89 -14.30
N LEU A 34 4.59 5.53 -13.04
CA LEU A 34 5.51 5.79 -11.93
C LEU A 34 6.83 5.03 -12.05
N GLU A 35 6.81 3.80 -12.55
CA GLU A 35 8.00 2.99 -12.84
C GLU A 35 8.81 3.55 -14.01
N LYS A 36 8.14 4.14 -15.00
CA LYS A 36 8.78 4.78 -16.16
C LYS A 36 9.30 6.19 -15.90
N MET A 37 8.95 6.82 -14.77
CA MET A 37 9.51 8.13 -14.38
C MET A 37 10.96 7.97 -13.92
N SER A 38 11.77 9.02 -14.11
CA SER A 38 13.12 9.04 -13.56
C SER A 38 13.09 9.03 -12.02
N PRO A 39 14.16 8.55 -11.34
CA PRO A 39 14.24 8.59 -9.88
C PRO A 39 14.00 10.00 -9.31
N GLU A 40 14.45 11.02 -10.02
CA GLU A 40 14.25 12.42 -9.64
C GLU A 40 12.79 12.86 -9.71
N GLU A 41 12.10 12.51 -10.79
CA GLU A 41 10.67 12.82 -10.98
C GLU A 41 9.80 12.08 -9.98
N ARG A 42 10.09 10.79 -9.75
CA ARG A 42 9.43 9.99 -8.72
C ARG A 42 9.63 10.61 -7.34
N GLY A 43 10.86 11.05 -7.03
CA GLY A 43 11.17 11.76 -5.79
C GLY A 43 10.38 13.06 -5.63
N LYS A 44 10.29 13.88 -6.68
CA LYS A 44 9.48 15.12 -6.69
C LYS A 44 7.99 14.81 -6.47
N LEU A 45 7.48 13.78 -7.12
CA LEU A 45 6.09 13.36 -6.97
C LEU A 45 5.81 12.90 -5.54
N ILE A 46 6.63 12.00 -4.99
CA ILE A 46 6.50 11.54 -3.60
C ILE A 46 6.54 12.71 -2.63
N LYS A 47 7.51 13.64 -2.78
CA LYS A 47 7.60 14.85 -1.96
C LYS A 47 6.33 15.72 -2.05
N LYS A 48 5.74 15.85 -3.25
CA LYS A 48 4.49 16.58 -3.46
C LYS A 48 3.29 15.91 -2.78
N VAL A 49 3.24 14.58 -2.78
CA VAL A 49 2.17 13.84 -2.09
C VAL A 49 2.37 13.89 -0.57
N MET A 50 3.61 13.77 -0.08
CA MET A 50 3.99 13.82 1.34
C MET A 50 4.11 15.24 1.90
N THR A 51 3.30 16.18 1.42
CA THR A 51 3.23 17.52 2.02
C THR A 51 2.42 17.48 3.32
N PRO A 52 2.73 18.34 4.32
CA PRO A 52 1.99 18.38 5.58
C PRO A 52 0.48 18.51 5.40
N LYS A 53 0.05 19.32 4.42
CA LYS A 53 -1.37 19.50 4.05
C LYS A 53 -2.04 18.18 3.65
N ASN A 54 -1.39 17.38 2.81
CA ASN A 54 -1.94 16.10 2.36
C ASN A 54 -1.87 15.02 3.44
N ILE A 55 -0.81 15.05 4.25
CA ILE A 55 -0.68 14.14 5.39
C ILE A 55 -1.78 14.41 6.41
N GLN A 56 -2.06 15.67 6.73
CA GLN A 56 -3.18 16.02 7.62
C GLN A 56 -4.53 15.63 7.02
N LYS A 57 -4.74 15.90 5.72
CA LYS A 57 -5.98 15.51 5.03
C LYS A 57 -6.24 14.01 5.08
N ASN A 58 -5.20 13.19 4.96
CA ASN A 58 -5.30 11.72 4.97
C ASN A 58 -4.84 11.09 6.29
N LYS A 59 -4.77 11.88 7.38
CA LYS A 59 -4.20 11.45 8.67
C LYS A 59 -4.81 10.15 9.18
N ALA A 60 -6.13 10.05 9.16
CA ALA A 60 -6.85 8.87 9.66
C ALA A 60 -6.51 7.60 8.87
N GLU A 61 -6.42 7.72 7.54
CA GLU A 61 -6.07 6.59 6.67
C GLU A 61 -4.61 6.16 6.89
N ILE A 62 -3.69 7.13 6.95
CA ILE A 62 -2.27 6.85 7.19
C ILE A 62 -2.06 6.15 8.54
N LEU A 63 -2.71 6.62 9.60
CA LEU A 63 -2.65 5.99 10.92
C LEU A 63 -3.19 4.56 10.89
N LYS A 64 -4.35 4.35 10.24
CA LYS A 64 -4.95 3.03 10.07
C LYS A 64 -4.03 2.08 9.30
N THR A 65 -3.36 2.56 8.25
CA THR A 65 -2.39 1.76 7.48
C THR A 65 -1.19 1.39 8.34
N LEU A 66 -0.61 2.34 9.09
CA LEU A 66 0.51 2.07 9.98
C LEU A 66 0.15 1.04 11.07
N GLU A 67 -1.06 1.11 11.61
CA GLU A 67 -1.56 0.12 12.58
C GLU A 67 -1.79 -1.24 11.93
N ALA A 68 -2.31 -1.29 10.71
CA ALA A 68 -2.48 -2.54 9.97
C ALA A 68 -1.12 -3.20 9.68
N MET A 69 -0.11 -2.40 9.33
CA MET A 69 1.27 -2.88 9.13
C MET A 69 1.91 -3.36 10.43
N GLN A 70 1.58 -2.73 11.56
CA GLN A 70 2.01 -3.20 12.87
C GLN A 70 1.38 -4.56 13.20
N LYS A 71 0.07 -4.68 13.01
CA LYS A 71 -0.70 -5.91 13.30
C LYS A 71 -0.31 -7.07 12.38
N SER A 72 0.07 -6.78 11.14
CA SER A 72 0.54 -7.80 10.19
C SER A 72 1.99 -8.23 10.43
N GLY A 73 2.71 -7.58 11.37
CA GLY A 73 4.12 -7.86 11.64
C GLY A 73 5.08 -7.28 10.60
N GLN A 74 4.60 -6.50 9.64
CA GLN A 74 5.44 -5.80 8.65
C GLN A 74 6.26 -4.67 9.29
N MET A 75 5.79 -4.11 10.41
CA MET A 75 6.50 -3.10 11.18
C MET A 75 6.42 -3.39 12.68
N ASN A 76 7.51 -3.18 13.41
CA ASN A 76 7.49 -3.20 14.86
C ASN A 76 6.99 -1.85 15.43
N SER A 77 6.65 -1.82 16.72
CA SER A 77 6.11 -0.62 17.39
C SER A 77 7.05 0.59 17.29
N HIS A 78 8.36 0.38 17.32
CA HIS A 78 9.35 1.45 17.20
C HIS A 78 9.39 2.04 15.79
N GLN A 79 9.35 1.19 14.76
CA GLN A 79 9.28 1.60 13.35
C GLN A 79 7.99 2.37 13.06
N VAL A 80 6.87 1.97 13.66
CA VAL A 80 5.60 2.69 13.55
C VAL A 80 5.68 4.05 14.21
N PHE A 81 6.28 4.15 15.40
CA PHE A 81 6.50 5.41 16.10
C PHE A 81 7.36 6.37 15.27
N GLU A 82 8.50 5.90 14.75
CA GLU A 82 9.39 6.70 13.90
C GLU A 82 8.69 7.15 12.61
N ALA A 83 7.86 6.29 12.00
CA ALA A 83 7.07 6.65 10.83
C ALA A 83 6.05 7.75 11.17
N LYS A 84 5.31 7.63 12.27
CA LYS A 84 4.37 8.67 12.74
C LYS A 84 5.09 9.99 12.99
N LYS A 85 6.28 9.96 13.62
CA LYS A 85 7.12 11.14 13.87
C LYS A 85 7.52 11.85 12.59
N ARG A 86 8.06 11.11 11.60
CA ARG A 86 8.49 11.66 10.31
C ARG A 86 7.35 12.26 9.50
N LEU A 87 6.15 11.73 9.68
CA LEU A 87 4.94 12.22 9.02
C LEU A 87 4.28 13.38 9.78
N GLY A 88 4.78 13.78 10.95
CA GLY A 88 4.14 14.82 11.78
C GLY A 88 2.77 14.38 12.31
N LEU A 89 2.61 13.08 12.59
CA LEU A 89 1.38 12.45 13.05
C LEU A 89 1.39 12.06 14.54
N LEU A 90 2.48 12.40 15.25
CA LEU A 90 2.56 12.34 16.71
C LEU A 90 1.91 13.54 17.37
#